data_AF-A0A927NG81-F1
#
_entry.id   AF-A0A927NG81-F1
#
_cell.length_a   1.000
_cell.length_b   1.000
_cell.length_c   1.000
_cell.angle_alpha   90.00
_cell.angle_beta   90.00
_cell.angle_gamma   90.00
#
_symmetry.space_group_name_H-M   'P 1'
#
loop_
_entity.id
_entity.type
_entity.pdbx_description
1 polymer ?
#
loop_
_entity_poly.entity_id
_entity_poly.type
_entity_poly.pdbx_seq_one_letter_code
_entity_poly.pdbx_strand_id
1 'polypeptide(L)'
;MEKKEFVHEWTKSHTLKSVLWYFLHYVIFIVLAALLLIGDKLPNLKENLSREGANYLYAIFSALLLFIITYLYFFFENREMLINGKKIALLFTVLDLYLVMACLIGYKIDIYARPVAFVSLLIFVLVGRREAIFMNVISALLVFVIDAFAMPDSAVSIKECCSSLLMSFTAGMFAVFFASKARSRLHVVGIGLVIVFPIDLIILLLELPAFLETQTSVGTAPFDGVLTEMGFGLFGGVMSAVIFLALLPVFEWTFNCLTAFRLRELTSSDARILKKLKAEAPGTYNHSMMVAQLAEASAAAIGEDVDYARAAALYHDVGKLHYPEHFTENQGEYNLHDELTPELSADIIRSHARDGYTLIRNHHLPQFLADVALEHHGTMPIRYFYAKALKLTDGELDIEDFSYSGPKPQSKIAAIIMICDASEAAVRAANARSPEDAEKAIRSVIEERMDLEQFAECNITMADLTKIRLALVNCMTGVYHHRIQYPNIKYRRTESGTKGENDE
;
A
#
# COMPACT_ATOMS: atom_id res chain seq x y z
N MET A 1 15.23 8.77 -18.33
CA MET A 1 16.38 8.50 -17.46
C MET A 1 15.98 7.38 -16.53
N GLU A 2 16.53 6.19 -16.77
CA GLU A 2 16.19 4.94 -16.08
C GLU A 2 16.58 5.00 -14.60
N LYS A 3 15.60 4.74 -13.73
CA LYS A 3 15.85 4.31 -12.34
C LYS A 3 16.54 2.95 -12.42
N LYS A 4 17.86 2.90 -12.16
CA LYS A 4 18.50 1.66 -11.73
C LYS A 4 18.24 1.52 -10.22
N GLU A 5 17.03 1.11 -9.87
CA GLU A 5 16.81 0.42 -8.60
C GLU A 5 17.61 -0.89 -8.66
N PHE A 6 18.18 -1.32 -7.53
CA PHE A 6 19.01 -2.52 -7.43
C PHE A 6 18.22 -3.74 -7.92
N VAL A 7 18.35 -4.06 -9.21
CA VAL A 7 17.81 -5.29 -9.78
C VAL A 7 18.61 -6.40 -9.12
N HIS A 8 18.00 -7.12 -8.17
CA HIS A 8 18.51 -8.40 -7.72
C HIS A 8 19.00 -9.18 -8.93
N GLU A 9 20.29 -9.54 -8.95
CA GLU A 9 20.86 -10.24 -10.09
C GLU A 9 19.97 -11.43 -10.45
N TRP A 10 19.46 -11.40 -11.67
CA TRP A 10 18.50 -12.39 -12.11
C TRP A 10 19.22 -13.73 -12.28
N THR A 11 18.97 -14.68 -11.38
CA THR A 11 19.62 -15.98 -11.39
C THR A 11 18.79 -17.04 -12.13
N LYS A 12 19.45 -18.12 -12.58
CA LYS A 12 18.75 -19.31 -13.11
C LYS A 12 17.76 -19.92 -12.10
N SER A 13 18.05 -19.81 -10.81
CA SER A 13 17.17 -20.26 -9.73
C SER A 13 15.87 -19.45 -9.69
N HIS A 14 15.94 -18.13 -9.89
CA HIS A 14 14.75 -17.28 -10.00
C HIS A 14 13.87 -17.69 -11.17
N THR A 15 14.45 -17.91 -12.36
CA THR A 15 13.72 -18.43 -13.52
C THR A 15 13.02 -19.76 -13.24
N LEU A 16 13.74 -20.73 -12.65
CA LEU A 16 13.17 -22.06 -12.42
C LEU A 16 11.99 -21.98 -11.43
N LYS A 17 12.15 -21.24 -10.34
CA LYS A 17 11.09 -21.07 -9.33
C LYS A 17 9.88 -20.35 -9.92
N SER A 18 10.07 -19.26 -10.66
CA SER A 18 8.96 -18.50 -11.25
C SER A 18 8.18 -19.33 -12.27
N VAL A 19 8.87 -20.09 -13.13
CA VAL A 19 8.23 -20.99 -14.11
C VAL A 19 7.42 -22.09 -13.41
N LEU A 20 7.95 -22.69 -12.34
CA LEU A 20 7.23 -23.70 -11.55
C LEU A 20 5.96 -23.12 -10.91
N TRP A 21 6.03 -21.90 -10.37
CA TRP A 21 4.85 -21.21 -9.83
C TRP A 21 3.79 -20.95 -10.91
N TYR A 22 4.18 -20.45 -12.09
CA TYR A 22 3.25 -20.24 -13.20
C TYR A 22 2.60 -21.53 -13.67
N PHE A 23 3.38 -22.62 -13.77
CA PHE A 23 2.85 -23.93 -14.14
C PHE A 23 1.86 -24.45 -13.10
N LEU A 24 2.17 -24.32 -11.81
CA LEU A 24 1.27 -24.69 -10.72
C LEU A 24 -0.06 -23.92 -10.82
N HIS A 25 -0.01 -22.60 -10.97
CA HIS A 25 -1.21 -21.77 -11.09
C HIS A 25 -2.00 -22.05 -12.37
N TYR A 26 -1.32 -22.38 -13.48
CA TYR A 26 -1.99 -22.84 -14.70
C TYR A 26 -2.78 -24.12 -14.45
N VAL A 27 -2.19 -25.11 -13.78
CA VAL A 27 -2.90 -26.36 -13.43
C VAL A 27 -4.09 -26.08 -12.51
N ILE A 28 -3.92 -25.21 -11.50
CA ILE A 28 -5.01 -24.81 -10.60
C ILE A 28 -6.15 -24.16 -11.40
N PHE A 29 -5.84 -23.20 -12.28
CA PHE A 29 -6.81 -22.50 -13.11
C PHE A 29 -7.61 -23.47 -14.00
N ILE A 30 -6.93 -24.42 -14.67
CA ILE A 30 -7.60 -25.41 -15.52
C ILE A 30 -8.49 -26.36 -14.70
N VAL A 31 -8.02 -26.83 -13.54
CA VAL A 31 -8.83 -27.67 -12.64
C VAL A 31 -10.06 -26.90 -12.15
N LEU A 32 -9.90 -25.63 -11.78
CA LEU A 32 -10.99 -24.78 -11.33
C LEU A 32 -12.03 -24.53 -12.44
N ALA A 33 -11.57 -24.19 -13.65
CA ALA A 33 -12.42 -24.06 -14.82
C ALA A 33 -13.17 -25.36 -15.12
N ALA A 34 -12.48 -26.50 -15.10
CA ALA A 34 -13.09 -27.81 -15.32
C ALA A 34 -14.17 -28.11 -14.27
N LEU A 35 -13.92 -27.87 -12.99
CA LEU A 35 -14.91 -28.10 -11.92
C LEU A 35 -16.17 -27.24 -12.10
N LEU A 36 -16.01 -25.97 -12.47
CA LEU A 36 -17.12 -25.03 -12.67
C LEU A 36 -17.95 -25.36 -13.92
N LEU A 37 -17.33 -25.87 -14.98
CA LEU A 37 -17.98 -26.10 -16.27
C LEU A 37 -18.52 -27.52 -16.45
N ILE A 38 -17.89 -28.51 -15.79
CA ILE A 38 -18.20 -29.94 -15.94
C ILE A 38 -19.07 -30.45 -14.78
N GLY A 39 -19.18 -29.71 -13.66
CA GLY A 39 -19.92 -30.14 -12.47
C GLY A 39 -21.33 -30.67 -12.76
N ASP A 40 -22.13 -29.93 -13.54
CA ASP A 40 -23.51 -30.33 -13.90
C ASP A 40 -23.57 -31.38 -15.01
N LYS A 41 -22.45 -31.61 -15.71
CA LYS A 41 -22.30 -32.52 -16.85
C LYS A 41 -21.65 -33.86 -16.47
N LEU A 42 -21.29 -34.04 -15.19
CA LEU A 42 -20.61 -35.22 -14.66
C LEU A 42 -21.31 -36.56 -14.99
N PRO A 43 -22.66 -36.66 -14.99
CA PRO A 43 -23.36 -37.91 -15.34
C PRO A 43 -23.10 -38.40 -16.77
N ASN A 44 -22.88 -37.48 -17.72
CA ASN A 44 -22.69 -37.77 -19.15
C ASN A 44 -21.29 -37.36 -19.64
N LEU A 45 -20.29 -37.40 -18.76
CA LEU A 45 -18.94 -36.87 -19.01
C LEU A 45 -18.32 -37.42 -20.31
N LYS A 46 -18.42 -38.73 -20.52
CA LYS A 46 -17.80 -39.40 -21.68
C LYS A 46 -18.39 -38.93 -23.01
N GLU A 47 -19.70 -38.71 -23.05
CA GLU A 47 -20.42 -38.24 -24.24
C GLU A 47 -20.09 -36.77 -24.52
N ASN A 48 -20.14 -35.92 -23.49
CA ASN A 48 -19.76 -34.51 -23.60
C ASN A 48 -18.30 -34.32 -24.05
N LEU A 49 -17.38 -35.10 -23.50
CA LEU A 49 -15.97 -35.03 -23.88
C LEU A 49 -15.74 -35.51 -25.32
N SER A 50 -16.52 -36.50 -25.78
CA SER A 50 -16.45 -36.96 -27.16
C SER A 50 -17.01 -35.96 -28.18
N ARG A 51 -18.00 -35.16 -27.77
CA ARG A 51 -18.66 -34.16 -28.63
C ARG A 51 -17.89 -32.84 -28.69
N GLU A 52 -17.44 -32.35 -27.52
CA GLU A 52 -16.85 -31.01 -27.36
C GLU A 52 -15.34 -31.02 -27.09
N GLY A 53 -14.68 -32.18 -27.15
CA GLY A 53 -13.28 -32.35 -26.75
C GLY A 53 -12.30 -31.42 -27.47
N ALA A 54 -12.54 -31.10 -28.74
CA ALA A 54 -11.74 -30.15 -29.50
C ALA A 54 -11.84 -28.71 -28.95
N ASN A 55 -13.05 -28.29 -28.56
CA ASN A 55 -13.30 -26.97 -28.00
C ASN A 55 -12.65 -26.81 -26.61
N TYR A 56 -12.74 -27.85 -25.77
CA TYR A 56 -12.02 -27.87 -24.49
C TYR A 56 -10.51 -27.83 -24.67
N LEU A 57 -9.95 -28.60 -25.61
CA LEU A 57 -8.51 -28.57 -25.90
C LEU A 57 -8.06 -27.19 -26.39
N TYR A 58 -8.86 -26.55 -27.26
CA TYR A 58 -8.60 -25.19 -27.73
C TYR A 58 -8.59 -24.18 -26.58
N ALA A 59 -9.57 -24.26 -25.67
CA ALA A 59 -9.64 -23.38 -24.49
C ALA A 59 -8.43 -23.57 -23.56
N ILE A 60 -8.06 -24.83 -23.27
CA ILE A 60 -6.89 -25.18 -22.43
C ILE A 60 -5.59 -24.64 -23.04
N PHE A 61 -5.40 -24.80 -24.35
CA PHE A 61 -4.22 -24.32 -25.07
C PHE A 61 -4.18 -22.78 -25.14
N SER A 62 -5.32 -22.14 -25.38
CA SER A 62 -5.42 -20.68 -25.41
C SER A 62 -5.10 -20.06 -24.04
N ALA A 63 -5.61 -20.66 -22.96
CA ALA A 63 -5.25 -20.27 -21.60
C ALA A 63 -3.74 -20.43 -21.33
N LEU A 64 -3.12 -21.52 -21.81
CA LEU A 64 -1.67 -21.72 -21.68
C LEU A 64 -0.88 -20.61 -22.37
N LEU A 65 -1.27 -20.23 -23.60
CA LEU A 65 -0.62 -19.14 -24.32
C LEU A 65 -0.75 -17.81 -23.58
N LEU A 66 -1.93 -17.51 -23.01
CA LEU A 66 -2.12 -16.30 -22.22
C LEU A 66 -1.25 -16.29 -20.96
N PHE A 67 -1.11 -17.43 -20.26
CA PHE A 67 -0.21 -17.54 -19.10
C PHE A 67 1.27 -17.36 -19.50
N ILE A 68 1.68 -17.90 -20.65
CA ILE A 68 3.03 -17.68 -21.20
C ILE A 68 3.24 -16.19 -21.51
N ILE A 69 2.26 -15.52 -22.14
CA ILE A 69 2.33 -14.09 -22.44
C ILE A 69 2.42 -13.28 -21.14
N THR A 70 1.67 -13.62 -20.10
CA THR A 70 1.76 -13.01 -18.77
C THR A 70 3.16 -13.19 -18.18
N TYR A 71 3.74 -14.39 -18.26
CA TYR A 71 5.10 -14.64 -17.79
C TYR A 71 6.12 -13.78 -18.54
N LEU A 72 6.05 -13.74 -19.88
CA LEU A 72 6.95 -12.95 -20.72
C LEU A 72 6.84 -11.46 -20.41
N TYR A 73 5.63 -10.94 -20.23
CA TYR A 73 5.41 -9.56 -19.82
C TYR A 73 6.17 -9.23 -18.53
N PHE A 74 5.97 -9.99 -17.45
CA PHE A 74 6.68 -9.72 -16.20
C PHE A 74 8.19 -9.98 -16.31
N PHE A 75 8.63 -10.92 -17.15
CA PHE A 75 10.05 -11.17 -17.35
C PHE A 75 10.79 -10.00 -18.02
N PHE A 76 10.14 -9.30 -18.94
CA PHE A 76 10.73 -8.17 -19.66
C PHE A 76 10.44 -6.82 -19.01
N GLU A 77 9.25 -6.61 -18.45
CA GLU A 77 8.81 -5.30 -17.95
C GLU A 77 8.97 -5.13 -16.44
N ASN A 78 8.77 -6.19 -15.64
CA ASN A 78 8.75 -6.10 -14.18
C ASN A 78 9.19 -7.41 -13.50
N ARG A 79 10.50 -7.68 -13.52
CA ARG A 79 11.08 -8.92 -12.99
C ARG A 79 10.87 -9.11 -11.50
N GLU A 80 10.69 -8.02 -10.74
CA GLU A 80 10.45 -8.09 -9.30
C GLU A 80 9.17 -8.86 -8.95
N MET A 81 8.17 -8.84 -9.84
CA MET A 81 6.96 -9.64 -9.71
C MET A 81 7.24 -11.14 -9.78
N LEU A 82 8.29 -11.55 -10.48
CA LEU A 82 8.67 -12.96 -10.64
C LEU A 82 9.62 -13.48 -9.56
N ILE A 83 10.34 -12.59 -8.87
CA ILE A 83 11.28 -13.00 -7.81
C ILE A 83 10.53 -13.54 -6.60
N ASN A 84 9.40 -12.91 -6.24
CA ASN A 84 8.63 -13.27 -5.06
C ASN A 84 7.41 -14.12 -5.43
N GLY A 85 7.42 -15.40 -5.04
CA GLY A 85 6.29 -16.30 -5.24
C GLY A 85 4.97 -15.79 -4.65
N LYS A 86 4.98 -14.97 -3.59
CA LYS A 86 3.77 -14.33 -3.06
C LYS A 86 3.15 -13.34 -4.03
N LYS A 87 3.95 -12.58 -4.78
CA LYS A 87 3.47 -11.62 -5.80
C LYS A 87 2.83 -12.38 -6.98
N ILE A 88 3.43 -13.50 -7.38
CA ILE A 88 2.85 -14.40 -8.39
C ILE A 88 1.52 -14.98 -7.89
N ALA A 89 1.50 -15.50 -6.67
CA ALA A 89 0.29 -16.07 -6.06
C ALA A 89 -0.83 -15.04 -5.92
N LEU A 90 -0.52 -13.78 -5.58
CA LEU A 90 -1.49 -12.67 -5.55
C LEU A 90 -2.19 -12.52 -6.90
N LEU A 91 -1.40 -12.41 -7.97
CA LEU A 91 -1.91 -12.19 -9.32
C LEU A 91 -2.86 -13.30 -9.78
N PHE A 92 -2.45 -14.57 -9.57
CA PHE A 92 -3.27 -15.70 -9.96
C PHE A 92 -4.47 -15.92 -9.04
N THR A 93 -4.36 -15.63 -7.74
CA THR A 93 -5.52 -15.69 -6.83
C THR A 93 -6.61 -14.69 -7.26
N VAL A 94 -6.22 -13.50 -7.74
CA VAL A 94 -7.19 -12.53 -8.31
C VAL A 94 -7.84 -13.08 -9.58
N LEU A 95 -7.07 -13.67 -10.48
CA LEU A 95 -7.59 -14.28 -11.71
C LEU A 95 -8.51 -15.48 -11.43
N ASP A 96 -8.11 -16.38 -10.54
CA ASP A 96 -8.87 -17.58 -10.16
C ASP A 96 -10.20 -17.19 -9.49
N LEU A 97 -10.17 -16.19 -8.60
CA LEU A 97 -11.38 -15.69 -7.98
C LEU A 97 -12.30 -15.01 -9.00
N TYR A 98 -11.74 -14.24 -9.93
CA TYR A 98 -12.52 -13.66 -11.02
C TYR A 98 -13.16 -14.74 -11.90
N LEU A 99 -12.42 -15.80 -12.25
CA LEU A 99 -12.94 -16.93 -13.00
C LEU A 99 -14.17 -17.54 -12.29
N VAL A 100 -14.03 -17.83 -11.00
CA VAL A 100 -15.13 -18.40 -10.18
C VAL A 100 -16.35 -17.49 -10.23
N MET A 101 -16.17 -16.19 -10.01
CA MET A 101 -17.27 -15.22 -10.02
C MET A 101 -17.89 -15.08 -11.41
N ALA A 102 -17.08 -14.98 -12.46
CA ALA A 102 -17.54 -14.84 -13.83
C ALA A 102 -18.35 -16.06 -14.30
N CYS A 103 -17.87 -17.28 -14.02
CA CYS A 103 -18.58 -18.50 -14.35
C CYS A 103 -19.87 -18.66 -13.53
N LEU A 104 -19.82 -18.46 -12.20
CA LEU A 104 -21.00 -18.63 -11.35
C LEU A 104 -22.09 -17.60 -11.64
N ILE A 105 -21.73 -16.32 -11.77
CA ILE A 105 -22.69 -15.25 -12.06
C ILE A 105 -23.18 -15.34 -13.50
N GLY A 106 -22.27 -15.58 -14.45
CA GLY A 106 -22.62 -15.76 -15.86
C GLY A 106 -23.57 -16.92 -16.11
N TYR A 107 -23.38 -18.03 -15.41
CA TYR A 107 -24.21 -19.22 -15.60
C TYR A 107 -25.54 -19.16 -14.82
N LYS A 108 -25.54 -18.61 -13.60
CA LYS A 108 -26.73 -18.63 -12.72
C LYS A 108 -27.60 -17.37 -12.78
N ILE A 109 -27.04 -16.24 -13.19
CA ILE A 109 -27.74 -14.96 -13.24
C ILE A 109 -27.81 -14.52 -14.70
N ASP A 110 -26.71 -13.96 -15.21
CA ASP A 110 -26.60 -13.48 -16.58
C ASP A 110 -25.13 -13.14 -16.91
N ILE A 111 -24.75 -13.20 -18.19
CA ILE A 111 -23.41 -12.83 -18.69
C ILE A 111 -23.09 -11.34 -18.46
N TYR A 112 -24.09 -10.46 -18.59
CA TYR A 112 -24.00 -9.02 -18.37
C TYR A 112 -23.86 -8.65 -16.88
N ALA A 113 -24.28 -9.55 -15.97
CA ALA A 113 -24.20 -9.35 -14.52
C ALA A 113 -22.80 -9.58 -13.92
N ARG A 114 -21.82 -10.01 -14.73
CA ARG A 114 -20.49 -10.37 -14.24
C ARG A 114 -19.74 -9.16 -13.67
N PRO A 115 -18.92 -9.34 -12.62
CA PRO A 115 -18.13 -8.26 -12.03
C PRO A 115 -16.86 -7.99 -12.86
N VAL A 116 -17.04 -7.56 -14.10
CA VAL A 116 -15.99 -7.53 -15.12
C VAL A 116 -14.82 -6.57 -14.83
N ALA A 117 -15.02 -5.56 -13.99
CA ALA A 117 -13.97 -4.62 -13.60
C ALA A 117 -13.19 -5.03 -12.33
N PHE A 118 -13.53 -6.18 -11.72
CA PHE A 118 -12.93 -6.62 -10.46
C PHE A 118 -11.40 -6.78 -10.55
N VAL A 119 -10.91 -7.49 -11.57
CA VAL A 119 -9.46 -7.75 -11.76
C VAL A 119 -8.71 -6.44 -11.90
N SER A 120 -9.21 -5.53 -12.72
CA SER A 120 -8.52 -4.28 -13.00
C SER A 120 -8.48 -3.35 -11.79
N LEU A 121 -9.56 -3.25 -11.01
CA LEU A 121 -9.60 -2.49 -9.76
C LEU A 121 -8.62 -3.04 -8.72
N LEU A 122 -8.62 -4.36 -8.51
CA LEU A 122 -7.83 -4.99 -7.46
C LEU A 122 -6.34 -4.97 -7.79
N ILE A 123 -5.95 -5.29 -9.03
CA ILE A 123 -4.54 -5.20 -9.47
C ILE A 123 -4.07 -3.74 -9.52
N PHE A 124 -4.94 -2.78 -9.88
CA PHE A 124 -4.59 -1.36 -9.89
C PHE A 124 -4.14 -0.88 -8.51
N VAL A 125 -4.87 -1.27 -7.46
CA VAL A 125 -4.59 -0.83 -6.09
C VAL A 125 -3.46 -1.64 -5.45
N LEU A 126 -3.35 -2.95 -5.73
CA LEU A 126 -2.36 -3.82 -5.08
C LEU A 126 -1.00 -3.83 -5.76
N VAL A 127 -0.93 -3.62 -7.07
CA VAL A 127 0.30 -3.78 -7.86
C VAL A 127 0.66 -2.49 -8.58
N GLY A 128 -0.27 -1.95 -9.35
CA GLY A 128 -0.02 -0.73 -10.10
C GLY A 128 -0.81 -0.61 -11.40
N ARG A 129 -0.73 0.57 -12.00
CA ARG A 129 -1.50 0.93 -13.19
C ARG A 129 -1.13 0.13 -14.42
N ARG A 130 0.16 -0.10 -14.67
CA ARG A 130 0.63 -0.76 -15.90
C ARG A 130 0.20 -2.22 -15.91
N GLU A 131 0.38 -2.87 -14.76
CA GLU A 131 0.03 -4.26 -14.51
C GLU A 131 -1.49 -4.44 -14.56
N ALA A 132 -2.27 -3.51 -14.02
CA ALA A 132 -3.73 -3.58 -14.08
C ALA A 132 -4.29 -3.53 -15.50
N ILE A 133 -3.73 -2.65 -16.36
CA ILE A 133 -4.12 -2.58 -17.78
C ILE A 133 -3.83 -3.91 -18.48
N PHE A 134 -2.62 -4.43 -18.28
CA PHE A 134 -2.22 -5.69 -18.88
C PHE A 134 -3.09 -6.86 -18.39
N MET A 135 -3.31 -6.97 -17.09
CA MET A 135 -4.13 -8.02 -16.50
C MET A 135 -5.60 -7.93 -16.90
N ASN A 136 -6.12 -6.73 -17.13
CA ASN A 136 -7.46 -6.54 -17.67
C ASN A 136 -7.62 -7.15 -19.07
N VAL A 137 -6.62 -6.96 -19.95
CA VAL A 137 -6.61 -7.58 -21.28
C VAL A 137 -6.59 -9.11 -21.16
N ILE A 138 -5.74 -9.65 -20.28
CA ILE A 138 -5.65 -11.09 -20.05
C ILE A 138 -6.98 -11.65 -19.52
N SER A 139 -7.60 -11.01 -18.53
CA SER A 139 -8.87 -11.48 -17.95
C SER A 139 -10.02 -11.41 -18.96
N ALA A 140 -10.07 -10.37 -19.80
CA ALA A 140 -11.09 -10.22 -20.84
C ALA A 140 -10.94 -11.32 -21.92
N LEU A 141 -9.72 -11.62 -22.36
CA LEU A 141 -9.45 -12.70 -23.32
C LEU A 141 -9.73 -14.08 -22.72
N LEU A 142 -9.40 -14.32 -21.45
CA LEU A 142 -9.68 -15.59 -20.78
C LEU A 142 -11.20 -15.87 -20.72
N VAL A 143 -11.99 -14.88 -20.31
CA VAL A 143 -13.45 -15.02 -20.25
C VAL A 143 -14.05 -15.24 -21.64
N PHE A 144 -13.58 -14.51 -22.65
CA PHE A 144 -14.01 -14.74 -24.03
C PHE A 144 -13.76 -16.18 -24.51
N VAL A 145 -12.56 -16.72 -24.24
CA VAL A 145 -12.22 -18.10 -24.62
C VAL A 145 -13.13 -19.10 -23.90
N ILE A 146 -13.44 -18.85 -22.64
CA ILE A 146 -14.32 -19.71 -21.84
C ILE A 146 -15.76 -19.68 -22.37
N ASP A 147 -16.30 -18.48 -22.61
CA ASP A 147 -17.65 -18.31 -23.14
C ASP A 147 -17.79 -18.95 -24.53
N ALA A 148 -16.85 -18.68 -25.43
CA ALA A 148 -16.93 -19.11 -26.82
C ALA A 148 -16.65 -20.62 -27.04
N PHE A 149 -15.82 -21.24 -26.20
CA PHE A 149 -15.34 -22.61 -26.45
C PHE A 149 -15.58 -23.58 -25.28
N ALA A 150 -15.76 -23.11 -24.05
CA ALA A 150 -15.91 -23.99 -22.90
C ALA A 150 -17.37 -24.09 -22.40
N MET A 151 -18.27 -23.24 -22.90
CA MET A 151 -19.71 -23.26 -22.60
C MET A 151 -20.62 -23.50 -23.84
N PRO A 152 -20.39 -24.53 -24.68
CA PRO A 152 -21.12 -24.71 -25.95
C PRO A 152 -22.61 -25.05 -25.81
N ASP A 153 -23.05 -25.56 -24.65
CA ASP A 153 -24.48 -25.85 -24.37
C ASP A 153 -25.22 -24.66 -23.75
N SER A 154 -24.50 -23.60 -23.37
CA SER A 154 -25.15 -22.37 -22.96
C SER A 154 -25.74 -21.71 -24.20
N ALA A 155 -26.93 -21.13 -24.10
CA ALA A 155 -27.58 -20.43 -25.22
C ALA A 155 -26.85 -19.12 -25.61
N VAL A 156 -25.55 -19.01 -25.33
CA VAL A 156 -24.72 -17.83 -25.53
C VAL A 156 -24.30 -17.79 -27.00
N SER A 157 -24.84 -16.81 -27.69
CA SER A 157 -24.51 -16.48 -29.07
C SER A 157 -23.09 -15.90 -29.17
N ILE A 158 -22.50 -16.00 -30.36
CA ILE A 158 -21.21 -15.33 -30.66
C ILE A 158 -21.28 -13.82 -30.39
N LYS A 159 -22.45 -13.21 -30.54
CA LYS A 159 -22.67 -11.78 -30.24
C LYS A 159 -22.48 -11.49 -28.75
N GLU A 160 -23.02 -12.33 -27.87
CA GLU A 160 -22.85 -12.21 -26.42
C GLU A 160 -21.42 -12.50 -25.96
N CYS A 161 -20.72 -13.44 -26.61
CA CYS A 161 -19.28 -13.64 -26.34
C CYS A 161 -18.47 -12.37 -26.68
N CYS A 162 -18.73 -11.77 -27.84
CA CYS A 162 -18.08 -10.53 -28.26
C CYS A 162 -18.45 -9.34 -27.35
N SER A 163 -19.70 -9.27 -26.88
CA SER A 163 -20.13 -8.23 -25.94
C SER A 163 -19.44 -8.38 -24.59
N SER A 164 -19.41 -9.60 -24.03
CA SER A 164 -18.69 -9.97 -22.80
C SER A 164 -17.23 -9.54 -22.85
N LEU A 165 -16.54 -9.81 -23.97
CA LEU A 165 -15.16 -9.37 -24.20
C LEU A 165 -15.04 -7.84 -24.18
N LEU A 166 -15.86 -7.14 -24.96
CA LEU A 166 -15.77 -5.69 -25.12
C LEU A 166 -16.12 -4.96 -23.82
N MET A 167 -17.15 -5.41 -23.12
CA MET A 167 -17.51 -4.91 -21.79
C MET A 167 -16.38 -5.15 -20.80
N SER A 168 -15.83 -6.36 -20.72
CA SER A 168 -14.74 -6.66 -19.78
C SER A 168 -13.53 -5.77 -20.02
N PHE A 169 -13.12 -5.64 -21.28
CA PHE A 169 -12.03 -4.75 -21.65
C PHE A 169 -12.35 -3.29 -21.29
N THR A 170 -13.46 -2.73 -21.79
CA THR A 170 -13.78 -1.30 -21.62
C THR A 170 -14.08 -0.93 -20.18
N ALA A 171 -14.92 -1.69 -19.48
CA ALA A 171 -15.23 -1.50 -18.07
C ALA A 171 -13.95 -1.50 -17.22
N GLY A 172 -13.06 -2.47 -17.46
CA GLY A 172 -11.81 -2.56 -16.73
C GLY A 172 -10.85 -1.39 -17.02
N MET A 173 -10.81 -0.88 -18.25
CA MET A 173 -10.01 0.31 -18.60
C MET A 173 -10.56 1.58 -17.94
N PHE A 174 -11.88 1.79 -17.97
CA PHE A 174 -12.53 2.88 -17.26
C PHE A 174 -12.24 2.80 -15.76
N ALA A 175 -12.34 1.61 -15.17
CA ALA A 175 -12.01 1.39 -13.78
C ALA A 175 -10.57 1.84 -13.45
N VAL A 176 -9.57 1.43 -14.23
CA VAL A 176 -8.16 1.81 -14.00
C VAL A 176 -7.93 3.32 -14.10
N PHE A 177 -8.47 3.98 -15.14
CA PHE A 177 -8.22 5.41 -15.34
C PHE A 177 -8.94 6.28 -14.30
N PHE A 178 -10.15 5.92 -13.89
CA PHE A 178 -10.90 6.67 -12.88
C PHE A 178 -10.50 6.31 -11.45
N ALA A 179 -10.12 5.05 -11.18
CA ALA A 179 -9.56 4.62 -9.88
C ALA A 179 -8.28 5.36 -9.49
N SER A 180 -7.50 5.82 -10.47
CA SER A 180 -6.32 6.66 -10.20
C SER A 180 -6.62 7.95 -9.45
N LYS A 181 -7.88 8.39 -9.44
CA LYS A 181 -8.33 9.58 -8.70
C LYS A 181 -8.99 9.25 -7.36
N ALA A 182 -9.23 7.97 -7.06
CA ALA A 182 -9.91 7.57 -5.84
C ALA A 182 -9.02 7.76 -4.61
N ARG A 183 -9.39 8.73 -3.77
CA ARG A 183 -8.71 8.96 -2.48
C ARG A 183 -9.48 8.41 -1.28
N SER A 184 -10.72 7.93 -1.45
CA SER A 184 -11.53 7.37 -0.36
C SER A 184 -12.36 6.19 -0.84
N ARG A 185 -12.81 5.35 0.11
CA ARG A 185 -13.66 4.17 -0.18
C ARG A 185 -14.96 4.57 -0.90
N LEU A 186 -15.55 5.72 -0.55
CA LEU A 186 -16.74 6.25 -1.21
C LEU A 186 -16.48 6.67 -2.66
N HIS A 187 -15.31 7.24 -2.97
CA HIS A 187 -14.94 7.52 -4.35
C HIS A 187 -14.84 6.23 -5.19
N VAL A 188 -14.43 5.11 -4.59
CA VAL A 188 -14.39 3.81 -5.29
C VAL A 188 -15.80 3.30 -5.60
N VAL A 189 -16.76 3.45 -4.70
CA VAL A 189 -18.17 3.15 -5.00
C VAL A 189 -18.67 4.03 -6.16
N GLY A 190 -18.32 5.32 -6.16
CA GLY A 190 -18.63 6.23 -7.27
C GLY A 190 -18.02 5.78 -8.61
N ILE A 191 -16.85 5.15 -8.61
CA ILE A 191 -16.25 4.56 -9.80
C ILE A 191 -17.07 3.38 -10.32
N GLY A 192 -17.71 2.61 -9.43
CA GLY A 192 -18.70 1.58 -9.81
C GLY A 192 -19.76 2.13 -10.77
N LEU A 193 -20.32 3.31 -10.48
CA LEU A 193 -21.29 3.97 -11.36
C LEU A 193 -20.69 4.43 -12.69
N VAL A 194 -19.43 4.87 -12.70
CA VAL A 194 -18.73 5.25 -13.93
C VAL A 194 -18.47 4.02 -14.82
N ILE A 195 -18.20 2.86 -14.21
CA ILE A 195 -17.99 1.59 -14.92
C ILE A 195 -19.28 1.09 -15.59
N VAL A 196 -20.45 1.41 -15.04
CA VAL A 196 -21.75 1.04 -15.65
C VAL A 196 -21.94 1.67 -17.02
N PHE A 197 -21.45 2.90 -17.25
CA PHE A 197 -21.62 3.61 -18.51
C PHE A 197 -21.17 2.83 -19.76
N PRO A 198 -19.90 2.36 -19.86
CA PRO A 198 -19.48 1.58 -21.02
C PRO A 198 -20.21 0.24 -21.15
N ILE A 199 -20.59 -0.40 -20.03
CA ILE A 199 -21.32 -1.68 -20.02
C ILE A 199 -22.70 -1.49 -20.65
N ASP A 200 -23.50 -0.59 -20.10
CA ASP A 200 -24.88 -0.35 -20.53
C ASP A 200 -24.94 0.25 -21.94
N LEU A 201 -23.97 1.07 -22.33
CA LEU A 201 -23.88 1.58 -23.70
C LEU A 201 -23.66 0.45 -24.71
N ILE A 202 -22.81 -0.54 -24.38
CA ILE A 202 -22.58 -1.70 -25.25
C ILE A 202 -23.87 -2.53 -25.36
N ILE A 203 -24.53 -2.81 -24.23
CA ILE A 203 -25.80 -3.56 -24.18
C ILE A 203 -26.86 -2.84 -25.04
N LEU A 204 -27.05 -1.54 -24.83
CA LEU A 204 -28.01 -0.72 -25.58
C LEU A 204 -27.75 -0.77 -27.09
N LEU A 205 -26.49 -0.64 -27.52
CA LEU A 205 -26.13 -0.66 -28.94
C LEU A 205 -26.31 -2.04 -29.60
N LEU A 206 -26.17 -3.12 -28.83
CA LEU A 206 -26.39 -4.49 -29.32
C LEU A 206 -27.86 -4.80 -29.53
N GLU A 207 -28.72 -4.29 -28.64
CA GLU A 207 -30.17 -4.50 -28.72
C GLU A 207 -30.88 -3.48 -29.64
N LEU A 208 -30.19 -2.40 -30.03
CA LEU A 208 -30.74 -1.34 -30.88
C LEU A 208 -31.32 -1.85 -32.21
N PRO A 209 -30.69 -2.78 -32.97
CA PRO A 209 -31.26 -3.29 -34.21
C PRO A 209 -32.59 -4.04 -33.99
N ALA A 210 -32.66 -4.87 -32.94
CA ALA A 210 -33.88 -5.60 -32.58
C ALA A 210 -35.01 -4.62 -32.19
N PHE A 211 -34.66 -3.55 -31.48
CA PHE A 211 -35.57 -2.46 -31.13
C PHE A 211 -36.08 -1.68 -32.36
N LEU A 212 -35.21 -1.40 -33.34
CA LEU A 212 -35.58 -0.67 -34.56
C LEU A 212 -36.44 -1.52 -35.51
N GLU A 213 -36.20 -2.82 -35.59
CA GLU A 213 -37.00 -3.75 -36.42
C GLU A 213 -38.42 -3.97 -35.85
N THR A 214 -38.57 -4.05 -34.52
CA THR A 214 -39.86 -4.30 -33.85
C THR A 214 -40.80 -3.10 -33.80
N GLN A 215 -40.34 -1.87 -34.04
CA GLN A 215 -41.20 -0.68 -34.16
C GLN A 215 -42.19 -0.74 -35.34
N THR A 216 -42.07 -1.74 -36.23
CA THR A 216 -43.07 -2.02 -37.27
C THR A 216 -44.25 -2.86 -36.79
N SER A 217 -44.16 -3.46 -35.60
CA SER A 217 -45.20 -4.26 -34.94
C SER A 217 -45.55 -3.69 -33.57
N VAL A 218 -46.80 -3.29 -33.39
CA VAL A 218 -47.32 -2.64 -32.17
C VAL A 218 -47.21 -3.59 -30.96
N GLY A 219 -46.15 -3.46 -30.17
CA GLY A 219 -45.98 -4.18 -28.90
C GLY A 219 -44.89 -3.57 -28.03
N THR A 220 -45.17 -3.39 -26.73
CA THR A 220 -44.27 -2.82 -25.71
C THR A 220 -43.16 -3.77 -25.24
N ALA A 221 -43.11 -5.00 -25.75
CA ALA A 221 -42.24 -6.08 -25.30
C ALA A 221 -40.71 -5.90 -25.47
N PRO A 222 -40.15 -5.14 -26.45
CA PRO A 222 -38.71 -5.06 -26.63
C PRO A 222 -38.01 -4.20 -25.57
N PHE A 223 -38.70 -3.19 -25.02
CA PHE A 223 -38.09 -2.23 -24.10
C PHE A 223 -37.80 -2.85 -22.72
N ASP A 224 -38.67 -3.74 -22.24
CA ASP A 224 -38.51 -4.42 -20.96
C ASP A 224 -37.31 -5.37 -20.95
N GLY A 225 -36.99 -6.00 -22.10
CA GLY A 225 -35.82 -6.86 -22.27
C GLY A 225 -34.52 -6.07 -22.14
N VAL A 226 -34.36 -5.00 -22.93
CA VAL A 226 -33.17 -4.13 -22.88
C VAL A 226 -32.97 -3.53 -21.49
N LEU A 227 -34.05 -3.10 -20.84
CA LEU A 227 -33.98 -2.55 -19.49
C LEU A 227 -33.56 -3.60 -18.45
N THR A 228 -33.94 -4.87 -18.65
CA THR A 228 -33.51 -5.99 -17.82
C THR A 228 -32.01 -6.24 -17.98
N GLU A 229 -31.51 -6.28 -19.22
CA GLU A 229 -30.08 -6.47 -19.49
C GLU A 229 -29.21 -5.32 -18.98
N MET A 230 -29.67 -4.07 -19.14
CA MET A 230 -29.04 -2.91 -18.52
C MET A 230 -29.10 -2.98 -16.99
N GLY A 231 -30.17 -3.56 -16.42
CA GLY A 231 -30.24 -3.86 -14.99
C GLY A 231 -29.15 -4.82 -14.53
N PHE A 232 -28.85 -5.85 -15.33
CA PHE A 232 -27.72 -6.75 -15.09
C PHE A 232 -26.37 -6.04 -15.27
N GLY A 233 -26.21 -5.22 -16.30
CA GLY A 233 -25.01 -4.40 -16.51
C GLY A 233 -24.71 -3.46 -15.33
N LEU A 234 -25.75 -2.77 -14.84
CA LEU A 234 -25.68 -1.95 -13.63
C LEU A 234 -25.29 -2.77 -12.40
N PHE A 235 -25.89 -3.95 -12.23
CA PHE A 235 -25.55 -4.86 -11.14
C PHE A 235 -24.09 -5.30 -11.23
N GLY A 236 -23.60 -5.74 -12.39
CA GLY A 236 -22.21 -6.19 -12.59
C GLY A 236 -21.18 -5.08 -12.37
N GLY A 237 -21.45 -3.87 -12.85
CA GLY A 237 -20.59 -2.71 -12.65
C GLY A 237 -20.47 -2.30 -11.18
N VAL A 238 -21.60 -2.18 -10.46
CA VAL A 238 -21.61 -1.86 -9.03
C VAL A 238 -21.00 -3.00 -8.22
N MET A 239 -21.33 -4.25 -8.53
CA MET A 239 -20.83 -5.44 -7.84
C MET A 239 -19.31 -5.57 -7.96
N SER A 240 -18.72 -5.19 -9.10
CA SER A 240 -17.26 -5.12 -9.27
C SER A 240 -16.60 -4.26 -8.18
N ALA A 241 -17.14 -3.06 -7.93
CA ALA A 241 -16.61 -2.14 -6.93
C ALA A 241 -16.86 -2.61 -5.49
N VAL A 242 -18.04 -3.19 -5.22
CA VAL A 242 -18.41 -3.72 -3.90
C VAL A 242 -17.51 -4.90 -3.52
N ILE A 243 -17.36 -5.89 -4.41
CA ILE A 243 -16.51 -7.06 -4.18
C ILE A 243 -15.04 -6.63 -4.01
N PHE A 244 -14.56 -5.69 -4.84
CA PHE A 244 -13.24 -5.10 -4.67
C PHE A 244 -13.06 -4.52 -3.25
N LEU A 245 -13.99 -3.69 -2.77
CA LEU A 245 -13.90 -3.08 -1.43
C LEU A 245 -13.96 -4.10 -0.30
N ALA A 246 -14.74 -5.17 -0.47
CA ALA A 246 -14.86 -6.23 0.52
C ALA A 246 -13.58 -7.08 0.62
N LEU A 247 -12.96 -7.37 -0.52
CA LEU A 247 -11.80 -8.27 -0.59
C LEU A 247 -10.46 -7.56 -0.43
N LEU A 248 -10.37 -6.27 -0.73
CA LEU A 248 -9.10 -5.53 -0.65
C LEU A 248 -8.39 -5.71 0.71
N PRO A 249 -9.04 -5.56 1.88
CA PRO A 249 -8.36 -5.75 3.17
C PRO A 249 -7.85 -7.19 3.38
N VAL A 250 -8.56 -8.19 2.84
CA VAL A 250 -8.16 -9.60 2.91
C VAL A 250 -6.88 -9.83 2.09
N PHE A 251 -6.82 -9.26 0.88
CA PHE A 251 -5.62 -9.34 0.04
C PHE A 251 -4.44 -8.57 0.66
N GLU A 252 -4.69 -7.37 1.18
CA GLU A 252 -3.67 -6.59 1.88
C GLU A 252 -3.07 -7.37 3.05
N TRP A 253 -3.90 -7.97 3.90
CA TRP A 253 -3.44 -8.76 5.03
C TRP A 253 -2.71 -10.03 4.58
N THR A 254 -3.31 -10.83 3.69
CA THR A 254 -2.77 -12.12 3.23
C THR A 254 -1.43 -11.98 2.51
N PHE A 255 -1.30 -10.96 1.66
CA PHE A 255 -0.12 -10.74 0.83
C PHE A 255 0.82 -9.66 1.39
N ASN A 256 0.48 -9.06 2.53
CA ASN A 256 1.20 -7.96 3.16
C ASN A 256 1.43 -6.75 2.25
N CYS A 257 0.43 -6.43 1.41
CA CYS A 257 0.48 -5.29 0.50
C CYS A 257 0.22 -3.98 1.25
N LEU A 258 0.99 -2.96 0.93
CA LEU A 258 0.86 -1.59 1.43
C LEU A 258 0.18 -0.73 0.37
N THR A 259 -1.13 -0.54 0.51
CA THR A 259 -1.90 0.36 -0.34
C THR A 259 -2.07 1.71 0.35
N ALA A 260 -2.47 2.74 -0.40
CA ALA A 260 -2.83 4.04 0.17
C ALA A 260 -3.96 3.94 1.22
N PHE A 261 -4.88 2.97 1.09
CA PHE A 261 -5.93 2.73 2.07
C PHE A 261 -5.35 2.20 3.38
N ARG A 262 -4.53 1.15 3.29
CA ARG A 262 -3.87 0.57 4.47
C ARG A 262 -2.92 1.56 5.14
N LEU A 263 -2.15 2.34 4.39
CA LEU A 263 -1.28 3.38 4.94
C LEU A 263 -2.07 4.43 5.72
N ARG A 264 -3.23 4.85 5.20
CA ARG A 264 -4.10 5.78 5.93
C ARG A 264 -4.65 5.18 7.23
N GLU A 265 -5.00 3.89 7.21
CA GLU A 265 -5.46 3.20 8.42
C GLU A 265 -4.34 3.07 9.45
N LEU A 266 -3.12 2.76 9.02
CA LEU A 266 -1.95 2.64 9.89
C LEU A 266 -1.51 3.98 10.49
N THR A 267 -1.68 5.07 9.75
CA THR A 267 -1.31 6.43 10.20
C THR A 267 -2.44 7.16 10.94
N SER A 268 -3.59 6.51 11.11
CA SER A 268 -4.70 7.03 11.93
C SER A 268 -4.33 7.05 13.41
N SER A 269 -4.77 8.09 14.14
CA SER A 269 -4.65 8.15 15.61
C SER A 269 -5.40 7.03 16.32
N ASP A 270 -6.34 6.38 15.64
CA ASP A 270 -7.10 5.24 16.15
C ASP A 270 -6.43 3.88 15.89
N ALA A 271 -5.30 3.86 15.17
CA ALA A 271 -4.52 2.64 14.97
C ALA A 271 -4.11 2.04 16.32
N ARG A 272 -4.33 0.74 16.50
CA ARG A 272 -4.22 0.07 17.81
C ARG A 272 -2.87 0.32 18.51
N ILE A 273 -1.75 0.19 17.79
CA ILE A 273 -0.41 0.40 18.38
C ILE A 273 -0.17 1.87 18.67
N LEU A 274 -0.54 2.79 17.77
CA LEU A 274 -0.36 4.23 18.00
C LEU A 274 -1.21 4.75 19.15
N LYS A 275 -2.43 4.23 19.30
CA LYS A 275 -3.31 4.52 20.45
C LYS A 275 -2.69 4.03 21.76
N LYS A 276 -2.03 2.86 21.75
CA LYS A 276 -1.29 2.33 22.89
C LYS A 276 -0.07 3.20 23.21
N LEU A 277 0.73 3.55 22.20
CA LEU A 277 1.88 4.46 22.32
C LEU A 277 1.48 5.81 22.92
N LYS A 278 0.38 6.39 22.44
CA LYS A 278 -0.17 7.64 22.99
C LYS A 278 -0.57 7.55 24.46
N ALA A 279 -1.06 6.39 24.91
CA ALA A 279 -1.53 6.20 26.28
C ALA A 279 -0.39 5.87 27.26
N GLU A 280 0.57 5.04 26.84
CA GLU A 280 1.62 4.49 27.72
C GLU A 280 2.96 5.23 27.59
N ALA A 281 3.26 5.83 26.43
CA ALA A 281 4.49 6.56 26.13
C ALA A 281 4.19 7.88 25.37
N PRO A 282 3.48 8.83 25.99
CA PRO A 282 2.98 10.04 25.32
C PRO A 282 4.10 10.94 24.78
N GLY A 283 5.27 10.96 25.44
CA GLY A 283 6.45 11.68 24.99
C GLY A 283 6.97 11.13 23.67
N THR A 284 7.17 9.81 23.62
CA THR A 284 7.56 9.10 22.39
C THR A 284 6.53 9.29 21.28
N TYR A 285 5.22 9.22 21.59
CA TYR A 285 4.18 9.49 20.59
C TYR A 285 4.30 10.90 19.98
N ASN A 286 4.50 11.92 20.81
CA ASN A 286 4.66 13.30 20.34
C ASN A 286 5.94 13.47 19.51
N HIS A 287 7.04 12.83 19.93
CA HIS A 287 8.29 12.76 19.19
C HIS A 287 8.06 12.15 17.79
N SER A 288 7.47 10.96 17.71
CA SER A 288 7.20 10.29 16.44
C SER A 288 6.29 11.13 15.52
N MET A 289 5.35 11.89 16.06
CA MET A 289 4.53 12.82 15.29
C MET A 289 5.34 13.99 14.68
N MET A 290 6.33 14.51 15.40
CA MET A 290 7.23 15.54 14.87
C MET A 290 8.15 14.95 13.80
N VAL A 291 8.77 13.79 14.06
CA VAL A 291 9.59 13.07 13.09
C VAL A 291 8.79 12.74 11.83
N ALA A 292 7.50 12.40 11.94
CA ALA A 292 6.65 12.16 10.78
C ALA A 292 6.48 13.39 9.87
N GLN A 293 6.33 14.59 10.43
CA GLN A 293 6.25 15.82 9.64
C GLN A 293 7.57 16.12 8.92
N LEU A 294 8.69 15.89 9.60
CA LEU A 294 10.03 16.07 9.04
C LEU A 294 10.33 15.05 7.92
N ALA A 295 9.92 13.80 8.13
CA ALA A 295 10.09 12.71 7.18
C ALA A 295 9.26 12.92 5.91
N GLU A 296 8.02 13.39 6.03
CA GLU A 296 7.18 13.76 4.89
C GLU A 296 7.82 14.84 4.02
N ALA A 297 8.28 15.93 4.66
CA ALA A 297 8.92 17.04 3.94
C ALA A 297 10.21 16.58 3.25
N SER A 298 11.00 15.73 3.92
CA SER A 298 12.23 15.16 3.40
C SER A 298 11.98 14.23 2.22
N ALA A 299 11.00 13.33 2.33
CA ALA A 299 10.60 12.42 1.25
C ALA A 299 10.09 13.20 0.03
N ALA A 300 9.22 14.20 0.25
CA ALA A 300 8.71 15.07 -0.80
C ALA A 300 9.83 15.80 -1.55
N ALA A 301 10.85 16.28 -0.82
CA ALA A 301 11.97 17.02 -1.41
C ALA A 301 12.82 16.17 -2.36
N ILE A 302 12.90 14.86 -2.13
CA ILE A 302 13.69 13.94 -2.96
C ILE A 302 12.86 13.05 -3.91
N GLY A 303 11.52 13.19 -3.87
CA GLY A 303 10.60 12.44 -4.73
C GLY A 303 10.32 11.00 -4.27
N GLU A 304 10.51 10.71 -2.98
CA GLU A 304 10.09 9.46 -2.35
C GLU A 304 8.62 9.53 -1.90
N ASP A 305 8.02 8.38 -1.59
CA ASP A 305 6.63 8.30 -1.16
C ASP A 305 6.45 8.86 0.26
N VAL A 306 5.70 9.96 0.35
CA VAL A 306 5.45 10.69 1.60
C VAL A 306 4.59 9.89 2.59
N ASP A 307 3.66 9.07 2.11
CA ASP A 307 2.78 8.28 2.97
C ASP A 307 3.57 7.13 3.61
N TYR A 308 4.52 6.54 2.88
CA TYR A 308 5.46 5.56 3.45
C TYR A 308 6.38 6.19 4.49
N ALA A 309 6.95 7.37 4.20
CA ALA A 309 7.82 8.07 5.14
C ALA A 309 7.08 8.46 6.42
N ARG A 310 5.85 8.98 6.30
CA ARG A 310 4.97 9.25 7.44
C ARG A 310 4.73 7.99 8.27
N ALA A 311 4.32 6.90 7.62
CA ALA A 311 4.03 5.65 8.31
C ALA A 311 5.27 5.09 9.01
N ALA A 312 6.43 5.09 8.36
CA ALA A 312 7.68 4.64 8.95
C ALA A 312 8.04 5.46 10.20
N ALA A 313 7.95 6.79 10.11
CA ALA A 313 8.21 7.68 11.24
C ALA A 313 7.26 7.49 12.42
N LEU A 314 5.98 7.19 12.20
CA LEU A 314 5.04 6.96 13.30
C LEU A 314 5.31 5.66 14.06
N TYR A 315 5.97 4.68 13.43
CA TYR A 315 6.20 3.35 14.00
C TYR A 315 7.65 3.08 14.40
N HIS A 316 8.63 3.92 14.02
CA HIS A 316 10.05 3.65 14.25
C HIS A 316 10.39 3.34 15.72
N ASP A 317 9.70 4.03 16.63
CA ASP A 317 9.98 4.03 18.06
C ASP A 317 8.99 3.20 18.91
N VAL A 318 8.10 2.42 18.28
CA VAL A 318 7.05 1.68 19.02
C VAL A 318 7.61 0.62 19.96
N GLY A 319 8.87 0.21 19.82
CA GLY A 319 9.53 -0.69 20.76
C GLY A 319 9.73 -0.09 22.15
N LYS A 320 9.75 1.25 22.27
CA LYS A 320 9.81 1.95 23.57
C LYS A 320 8.61 1.65 24.47
N LEU A 321 7.51 1.09 23.92
CA LEU A 321 6.40 0.54 24.68
C LEU A 321 6.80 -0.59 25.65
N HIS A 322 7.95 -1.23 25.47
CA HIS A 322 8.40 -2.29 26.36
C HIS A 322 8.87 -1.75 27.73
N TYR A 323 9.60 -0.63 27.72
CA TYR A 323 10.08 0.08 28.94
C TYR A 323 9.95 1.60 28.78
N PRO A 324 8.72 2.17 28.70
CA PRO A 324 8.51 3.59 28.41
C PRO A 324 9.29 4.55 29.31
N GLU A 325 9.34 4.22 30.60
CA GLU A 325 9.95 5.03 31.65
C GLU A 325 11.48 5.11 31.54
N HIS A 326 12.14 4.30 30.72
CA HIS A 326 13.59 4.38 30.48
C HIS A 326 13.95 5.40 29.38
N PHE A 327 12.97 5.99 28.69
CA PHE A 327 13.23 6.97 27.65
C PHE A 327 12.92 8.38 28.14
N THR A 328 13.88 9.30 27.98
CA THR A 328 13.86 10.63 28.63
C THR A 328 12.66 11.47 28.22
N GLU A 329 12.13 11.31 27.01
CA GLU A 329 10.93 12.00 26.56
C GLU A 329 9.66 11.61 27.33
N ASN A 330 9.66 10.45 28.01
CA ASN A 330 8.56 9.97 28.85
C ASN A 330 8.83 10.15 30.35
N GLN A 331 10.02 10.64 30.73
CA GLN A 331 10.39 10.85 32.12
C GLN A 331 10.03 12.26 32.61
N GLY A 332 9.88 12.38 33.93
CA GLY A 332 9.79 13.66 34.64
C GLY A 332 11.17 14.15 35.06
N GLU A 333 11.30 14.59 36.32
CA GLU A 333 12.59 15.07 36.86
C GLU A 333 13.56 13.95 37.25
N TYR A 334 13.07 12.72 37.42
CA TYR A 334 13.87 11.58 37.86
C TYR A 334 14.20 10.63 36.70
N ASN A 335 15.49 10.32 36.52
CA ASN A 335 16.02 9.47 35.45
C ASN A 335 16.44 8.09 36.00
N LEU A 336 15.75 7.04 35.55
CA LEU A 336 16.04 5.66 35.96
C LEU A 336 17.47 5.19 35.60
N HIS A 337 18.09 5.78 34.58
CA HIS A 337 19.46 5.45 34.18
C HIS A 337 20.54 5.89 35.19
N ASP A 338 20.19 6.68 36.20
CA ASP A 338 21.10 7.04 37.28
C ASP A 338 21.36 5.87 38.24
N GLU A 339 20.45 4.90 38.29
CA GLU A 339 20.55 3.70 39.15
C GLU A 339 21.11 2.47 38.42
N LEU A 340 21.30 2.57 37.10
CA LEU A 340 21.74 1.46 36.26
C LEU A 340 23.21 1.59 35.86
N THR A 341 23.86 0.46 35.59
CA THR A 341 25.19 0.49 34.95
C THR A 341 25.08 1.04 33.53
N PRO A 342 26.16 1.64 32.98
CA PRO A 342 26.15 2.12 31.61
C PRO A 342 25.83 1.03 30.58
N GLU A 343 26.32 -0.19 30.79
CA GLU A 343 26.11 -1.35 29.91
C GLU A 343 24.63 -1.71 29.89
N LEU A 344 24.01 -1.85 31.06
CA LEU A 344 22.59 -2.17 31.17
C LEU A 344 21.71 -1.06 30.57
N SER A 345 22.10 0.20 30.77
CA SER A 345 21.41 1.34 30.15
C SER A 345 21.49 1.30 28.62
N ALA A 346 22.67 1.00 28.08
CA ALA A 346 22.88 0.85 26.64
C ALA A 346 22.08 -0.33 26.08
N ASP A 347 22.00 -1.44 26.80
CA ASP A 347 21.20 -2.61 26.40
C ASP A 347 19.71 -2.31 26.33
N ILE A 348 19.15 -1.64 27.35
CA ILE A 348 17.72 -1.27 27.36
C ILE A 348 17.41 -0.26 26.26
N ILE A 349 18.29 0.72 26.05
CA ILE A 349 18.12 1.69 24.96
C ILE A 349 18.21 0.98 23.62
N ARG A 350 19.21 0.12 23.39
CA ARG A 350 19.37 -0.57 22.11
C ARG A 350 18.23 -1.54 21.82
N SER A 351 17.63 -2.17 22.84
CA SER A 351 16.60 -3.19 22.64
C SER A 351 15.36 -2.66 21.93
N HIS A 352 15.02 -1.37 22.07
CA HIS A 352 13.79 -0.80 21.49
C HIS A 352 13.69 -1.02 19.98
N ALA A 353 14.79 -1.02 19.23
CA ALA A 353 14.76 -1.26 17.80
C ALA A 353 14.29 -2.70 17.49
N ARG A 354 14.81 -3.69 18.22
CA ARG A 354 14.42 -5.11 18.08
C ARG A 354 13.03 -5.39 18.66
N ASP A 355 12.69 -4.75 19.76
CA ASP A 355 11.37 -4.86 20.38
C ASP A 355 10.30 -4.25 19.46
N GLY A 356 10.61 -3.13 18.81
CA GLY A 356 9.79 -2.49 17.79
C GLY A 356 9.55 -3.39 16.60
N TYR A 357 10.62 -3.96 16.03
CA TYR A 357 10.54 -4.97 14.97
C TYR A 357 9.58 -6.10 15.37
N THR A 358 9.83 -6.73 16.52
CA THR A 358 9.06 -7.88 17.01
C THR A 358 7.59 -7.53 17.24
N LEU A 359 7.32 -6.37 17.83
CA LEU A 359 5.97 -5.87 18.09
C LEU A 359 5.17 -5.66 16.80
N ILE A 360 5.78 -5.01 15.80
CA ILE A 360 5.18 -4.78 14.48
C ILE A 360 4.88 -6.10 13.78
N ARG A 361 5.82 -7.06 13.81
CA ARG A 361 5.64 -8.39 13.22
C ARG A 361 4.53 -9.20 13.88
N ASN A 362 4.46 -9.18 15.22
CA ASN A 362 3.42 -9.89 15.97
C ASN A 362 2.01 -9.35 15.69
N HIS A 363 1.90 -8.06 15.34
CA HIS A 363 0.65 -7.44 14.94
C HIS A 363 0.34 -7.57 13.43
N HIS A 364 1.10 -8.39 12.70
CA HIS A 364 0.92 -8.60 11.25
C HIS A 364 0.95 -7.30 10.45
N LEU A 365 1.74 -6.33 10.92
CA LEU A 365 1.96 -5.08 10.22
C LEU A 365 3.00 -5.25 9.09
N PRO A 366 3.01 -4.33 8.11
CA PRO A 366 3.92 -4.38 6.98
C PRO A 366 5.38 -4.56 7.36
N GLN A 367 6.09 -5.43 6.61
CA GLN A 367 7.51 -5.73 6.84
C GLN A 367 8.36 -4.46 6.82
N PHE A 368 8.09 -3.58 5.86
CA PHE A 368 8.75 -2.28 5.72
C PHE A 368 8.76 -1.46 7.03
N LEU A 369 7.68 -1.45 7.81
CA LEU A 369 7.65 -0.72 9.08
C LEU A 369 8.56 -1.38 10.13
N ALA A 370 8.60 -2.72 10.15
CA ALA A 370 9.45 -3.47 11.06
C ALA A 370 10.94 -3.23 10.72
N ASP A 371 11.26 -3.27 9.43
CA ASP A 371 12.61 -3.01 8.92
C ASP A 371 13.08 -1.61 9.32
N VAL A 372 12.27 -0.57 9.08
CA VAL A 372 12.64 0.79 9.50
C VAL A 372 12.77 0.92 11.03
N ALA A 373 11.89 0.29 11.82
CA ALA A 373 12.01 0.29 13.27
C ALA A 373 13.34 -0.35 13.74
N LEU A 374 13.85 -1.35 13.02
CA LEU A 374 15.15 -1.95 13.31
C LEU A 374 16.33 -1.11 12.80
N GLU A 375 16.20 -0.52 11.61
CA GLU A 375 17.27 0.16 10.86
C GLU A 375 17.49 1.63 11.24
N HIS A 376 16.52 2.31 11.86
CA HIS A 376 16.55 3.77 11.96
C HIS A 376 17.72 4.35 12.76
N HIS A 377 18.36 3.55 13.63
CA HIS A 377 19.63 3.91 14.27
C HIS A 377 20.86 3.26 13.64
N GLY A 378 20.68 2.34 12.69
CA GLY A 378 21.76 1.61 12.03
C GLY A 378 22.70 0.97 13.04
N THR A 379 23.98 1.29 12.93
CA THR A 379 25.05 0.82 13.82
C THR A 379 25.65 1.96 14.64
N MET A 380 24.86 3.02 14.91
CA MET A 380 25.34 4.19 15.64
C MET A 380 25.74 3.83 17.09
N PRO A 381 26.77 4.47 17.66
CA PRO A 381 27.12 4.30 19.06
C PRO A 381 26.18 5.04 20.00
N ILE A 382 25.85 4.44 21.14
CA ILE A 382 25.13 5.06 22.26
C ILE A 382 26.14 5.84 23.11
N ARG A 383 26.58 6.98 22.54
CA ARG A 383 27.76 7.75 22.99
C ARG A 383 27.74 8.15 24.46
N TYR A 384 26.57 8.49 25.00
CA TYR A 384 26.46 8.95 26.39
C TYR A 384 26.88 7.85 27.38
N PHE A 385 26.36 6.64 27.22
CA PHE A 385 26.67 5.52 28.12
C PHE A 385 28.05 4.95 27.86
N TYR A 386 28.52 4.93 26.61
CA TYR A 386 29.92 4.63 26.30
C TYR A 386 30.89 5.58 27.03
N ALA A 387 30.65 6.89 26.95
CA ALA A 387 31.47 7.88 27.65
C ALA A 387 31.35 7.80 29.19
N LYS A 388 30.20 7.37 29.72
CA LYS A 388 30.01 7.10 31.16
C LYS A 388 30.81 5.88 31.59
N ALA A 389 30.79 4.80 30.81
CA ALA A 389 31.56 3.58 31.07
C ALA A 389 33.08 3.81 31.02
N LEU A 390 33.57 4.55 30.02
CA LEU A 390 34.98 4.97 29.90
C LEU A 390 35.52 5.70 31.13
N LYS A 391 34.66 6.40 31.89
CA LYS A 391 35.07 7.09 33.13
C LYS A 391 35.11 6.17 34.34
N LEU A 392 34.45 5.02 34.27
CA LEU A 392 34.33 4.05 35.36
C LEU A 392 35.31 2.87 35.20
N THR A 393 35.88 2.69 34.01
CA THR A 393 36.74 1.56 33.65
C THR A 393 38.16 2.02 33.34
N ASP A 394 39.17 1.44 33.97
CA ASP A 394 40.60 1.74 33.75
C ASP A 394 41.21 1.06 32.50
N GLY A 395 40.39 0.38 31.69
CA GLY A 395 40.81 -0.45 30.55
C GLY A 395 40.25 0.02 29.19
N GLU A 396 40.65 -0.66 28.12
CA GLU A 396 40.07 -0.44 26.79
C GLU A 396 38.64 -0.97 26.74
N LEU A 397 37.71 -0.12 26.30
CA LEU A 397 36.31 -0.43 26.14
C LEU A 397 35.99 -0.40 24.64
N ASP A 398 35.34 -1.45 24.14
CA ASP A 398 34.92 -1.47 22.75
C ASP A 398 33.66 -0.61 22.57
N ILE A 399 33.68 0.27 21.56
CA ILE A 399 32.52 1.09 21.21
C ILE A 399 31.41 0.25 20.58
N GLU A 400 31.74 -0.89 19.97
CA GLU A 400 30.77 -1.82 19.38
C GLU A 400 29.81 -2.38 20.44
N ASP A 401 30.29 -2.64 21.67
CA ASP A 401 29.45 -3.11 22.79
C ASP A 401 28.34 -2.11 23.15
N PHE A 402 28.55 -0.83 22.86
CA PHE A 402 27.61 0.27 23.10
C PHE A 402 26.91 0.76 21.83
N SER A 403 27.03 0.04 20.72
CA SER A 403 26.45 0.44 19.43
C SER A 403 25.19 -0.33 19.09
N TYR A 404 24.27 0.28 18.33
CA TYR A 404 23.11 -0.44 17.81
C TYR A 404 23.54 -1.63 16.94
N SER A 405 22.78 -2.72 16.97
CA SER A 405 23.14 -3.95 16.25
C SER A 405 22.89 -3.89 14.74
N GLY A 406 22.25 -2.82 14.26
CA GLY A 406 21.87 -2.68 12.86
C GLY A 406 20.71 -3.58 12.41
N PRO A 407 20.57 -3.80 11.09
CA PRO A 407 21.51 -3.38 10.04
C PRO A 407 21.51 -1.86 9.78
N LYS A 408 22.47 -1.37 9.00
CA LYS A 408 22.43 -0.01 8.46
C LYS A 408 21.17 0.19 7.61
N PRO A 409 20.68 1.43 7.41
CA PRO A 409 19.57 1.71 6.51
C PRO A 409 19.72 1.01 5.16
N GLN A 410 18.71 0.22 4.77
CA GLN A 410 18.68 -0.49 3.48
C GLN A 410 17.87 0.28 2.42
N SER A 411 17.15 1.32 2.84
CA SER A 411 16.30 2.13 1.97
C SER A 411 16.49 3.62 2.20
N LYS A 412 16.13 4.43 1.19
CA LYS A 412 16.12 5.89 1.31
C LYS A 412 15.18 6.36 2.43
N ILE A 413 14.05 5.68 2.63
CA ILE A 413 13.12 6.04 3.71
C ILE A 413 13.73 5.75 5.07
N ALA A 414 14.37 4.58 5.27
CA ALA A 414 15.08 4.30 6.52
C ALA A 414 16.17 5.36 6.81
N ALA A 415 16.92 5.78 5.78
CA ALA A 415 17.89 6.86 5.91
C ALA A 415 17.24 8.22 6.22
N ILE A 416 16.09 8.55 5.62
CA ILE A 416 15.30 9.74 5.98
C ILE A 416 14.91 9.68 7.45
N ILE A 417 14.37 8.56 7.95
CA ILE A 417 13.96 8.43 9.35
C ILE A 417 15.17 8.62 10.28
N MET A 418 16.30 7.97 9.99
CA MET A 418 17.56 8.13 10.74
C MET A 418 18.01 9.60 10.83
N ILE A 419 17.90 10.37 9.74
CA ILE A 419 18.29 11.77 9.72
C ILE A 419 17.26 12.63 10.48
N CYS A 420 15.96 12.39 10.26
CA CYS A 420 14.89 13.18 10.86
C CYS A 420 14.83 13.02 12.38
N ASP A 421 14.91 11.78 12.87
CA ASP A 421 14.91 11.44 14.30
C ASP A 421 16.05 12.15 15.03
N ALA A 422 17.27 11.99 14.53
CA ALA A 422 18.44 12.61 15.12
C ALA A 422 18.47 14.13 14.99
N SER A 423 17.96 14.67 13.88
CA SER A 423 17.89 16.12 13.66
C SER A 423 16.91 16.77 14.63
N GLU A 424 15.75 16.16 14.88
CA GLU A 424 14.78 16.64 15.87
C GLU A 424 15.44 16.73 17.25
N ALA A 425 16.07 15.63 17.67
CA ALA A 425 16.73 15.56 18.97
C ALA A 425 17.90 16.56 19.09
N ALA A 426 18.73 16.70 18.05
CA ALA A 426 19.87 17.60 18.03
C ALA A 426 19.46 19.08 18.06
N VAL A 427 18.45 19.47 17.27
CA VAL A 427 17.93 20.84 17.22
C VAL A 427 17.27 21.22 18.55
N ARG A 428 16.51 20.29 19.14
CA ARG A 428 15.89 20.46 20.47
C ARG A 428 16.97 20.61 21.55
N ALA A 429 17.99 19.76 21.57
CA ALA A 429 19.08 19.80 22.54
C ALA A 429 19.95 21.06 22.42
N ALA A 430 20.18 21.54 21.19
CA ALA A 430 20.96 22.75 20.92
C ALA A 430 20.21 24.05 21.27
N ASN A 431 18.93 24.01 21.63
CA ASN A 431 18.07 25.18 21.75
C ASN A 431 18.20 26.12 20.53
N ALA A 432 18.28 25.55 19.33
CA ALA A 432 18.48 26.31 18.11
C ALA A 432 17.26 27.24 17.87
N ARG A 433 17.51 28.55 17.83
CA ARG A 433 16.46 29.59 17.68
C ARG A 433 16.51 30.29 16.33
N SER A 434 17.56 30.07 15.54
CA SER A 434 17.73 30.65 14.21
C SER A 434 17.83 29.56 13.13
N PRO A 435 17.51 29.88 11.86
CA PRO A 435 17.77 28.98 10.75
C PRO A 435 19.21 28.53 10.60
N GLU A 436 20.17 29.41 10.88
CA GLU A 436 21.59 29.11 10.82
C GLU A 436 22.00 28.09 11.89
N ASP A 437 21.45 28.20 13.11
CA ASP A 437 21.71 27.25 14.19
C ASP A 437 21.13 25.87 13.85
N ALA A 438 19.91 25.83 13.34
CA ALA A 438 19.26 24.60 12.91
C ALA A 438 20.04 23.94 11.76
N GLU A 439 20.45 24.72 10.76
CA GLU A 439 21.26 24.23 9.64
C GLU A 439 22.58 23.62 10.12
N LYS A 440 23.27 24.28 11.06
CA LYS A 440 24.53 23.77 11.62
C LYS A 440 24.32 22.44 12.35
N ALA A 441 23.27 22.34 13.17
CA ALA A 441 22.95 21.10 13.89
C ALA A 441 22.61 19.95 12.93
N ILE A 442 21.72 20.18 11.96
CA ILE A 442 21.32 19.18 10.97
C ILE A 442 22.50 18.76 10.09
N ARG A 443 23.35 19.70 9.67
CA ARG A 443 24.54 19.40 8.89
C ARG A 443 25.49 18.48 9.66
N SER A 444 25.76 18.79 10.94
CA SER A 444 26.60 17.95 11.80
C SER A 444 26.03 16.53 11.97
N VAL A 445 24.70 16.40 12.07
CA VAL A 445 24.01 15.10 12.14
C VAL A 445 24.27 14.28 10.87
N ILE A 446 24.13 14.89 9.70
CA ILE A 446 24.35 14.22 8.40
C ILE A 446 25.83 13.84 8.23
N GLU A 447 26.75 14.76 8.53
CA GLU A 447 28.20 14.53 8.46
C GLU A 447 28.63 13.37 9.36
N GLU A 448 28.16 13.32 10.61
CA GLU A 448 28.45 12.21 11.53
C GLU A 448 28.00 10.85 10.97
N ARG A 449 26.80 10.79 10.38
CA ARG A 449 26.27 9.53 9.78
C ARG A 449 27.05 9.12 8.54
N MET A 450 27.55 10.09 7.77
CA MET A 450 28.43 9.82 6.64
C MET A 450 29.79 9.30 7.10
N ASP A 451 30.39 9.91 8.11
CA ASP A 451 31.69 9.50 8.66
C ASP A 451 31.65 8.09 9.26
N LEU A 452 30.50 7.70 9.82
CA LEU A 452 30.23 6.34 10.33
C LEU A 452 29.66 5.39 9.26
N GLU A 453 29.72 5.79 7.98
CA GLU A 453 29.28 5.00 6.82
C GLU A 453 27.85 4.45 6.94
N GLN A 454 26.94 5.12 7.65
CA GLN A 454 25.58 4.62 7.89
C GLN A 454 24.76 4.53 6.60
N PHE A 455 25.11 5.32 5.60
CA PHE A 455 24.42 5.34 4.31
C PHE A 455 25.02 4.38 3.26
N ALA A 456 26.03 3.58 3.63
CA ALA A 456 26.74 2.71 2.68
C ALA A 456 25.87 1.61 2.05
N GLU A 457 24.77 1.24 2.70
CA GLU A 457 23.89 0.13 2.29
C GLU A 457 22.54 0.60 1.73
N CYS A 458 22.38 1.90 1.47
CA CYS A 458 21.20 2.44 0.80
C CYS A 458 21.56 3.39 -0.35
N ASN A 459 20.60 3.57 -1.26
CA ASN A 459 20.80 4.36 -2.48
C ASN A 459 20.58 5.87 -2.30
N ILE A 460 20.86 6.41 -1.11
CA ILE A 460 20.75 7.85 -0.85
C ILE A 460 21.95 8.58 -1.46
N THR A 461 21.68 9.65 -2.22
CA THR A 461 22.75 10.40 -2.89
C THR A 461 23.13 11.66 -2.11
N MET A 462 24.32 12.22 -2.37
CA MET A 462 24.71 13.53 -1.81
C MET A 462 23.74 14.66 -2.19
N ALA A 463 23.15 14.58 -3.38
CA ALA A 463 22.11 15.50 -3.81
C ALA A 463 20.83 15.33 -2.97
N ASP A 464 20.45 14.09 -2.63
CA ASP A 464 19.32 13.80 -1.75
C ASP A 464 19.57 14.35 -0.34
N LEU A 465 20.75 14.09 0.25
CA LEU A 465 21.14 14.61 1.57
C LEU A 465 21.08 16.14 1.63
N THR A 466 21.51 16.82 0.58
CA THR A 466 21.43 18.28 0.48
C THR A 466 19.98 18.77 0.49
N LYS A 467 19.08 18.12 -0.26
CA LYS A 467 17.67 18.48 -0.31
C LYS A 467 16.96 18.19 1.01
N ILE A 468 17.25 17.04 1.64
CA ILE A 468 16.73 16.67 2.96
C ILE A 468 17.12 17.72 3.99
N ARG A 469 18.41 18.09 4.06
CA ARG A 469 18.90 19.14 4.97
C ARG A 469 18.12 20.45 4.81
N LEU A 470 17.96 20.93 3.57
CA LEU A 470 17.21 22.17 3.30
C LEU A 470 15.73 22.05 3.70
N ALA A 471 15.09 20.91 3.43
CA ALA A 471 13.71 20.65 3.84
C ALA A 471 13.55 20.68 5.37
N LEU A 472 14.47 20.03 6.10
CA LEU A 472 14.47 20.01 7.56
C LEU A 472 14.67 21.40 8.16
N VAL A 473 15.63 22.19 7.66
CA VAL A 473 15.83 23.58 8.11
C VAL A 473 14.55 24.38 7.94
N ASN A 474 13.89 24.29 6.78
CA ASN A 474 12.64 25.01 6.52
C ASN A 474 11.50 24.58 7.44
N CYS A 475 11.34 23.28 7.69
CA CYS A 475 10.31 22.74 8.57
C CYS A 475 10.50 23.15 10.03
N MET A 476 11.73 23.03 10.56
CA MET A 476 12.02 23.29 11.97
C MET A 476 12.02 24.78 12.33
N THR A 477 12.34 25.64 11.37
CA THR A 477 12.41 27.10 11.60
C THR A 477 11.10 27.80 11.31
N GLY A 478 10.12 27.09 10.75
CA GLY A 478 8.81 27.64 10.46
C GLY A 478 8.85 28.80 9.48
N VAL A 479 9.79 28.82 8.52
CA VAL A 479 9.97 29.91 7.54
C VAL A 479 8.71 30.16 6.68
N TYR A 480 7.67 29.31 6.77
CA TYR A 480 6.32 29.54 6.21
C TYR A 480 5.17 29.74 7.24
N HIS A 481 5.48 29.80 8.54
CA HIS A 481 4.52 30.08 9.61
C HIS A 481 5.04 31.20 10.50
N HIS A 482 5.12 32.43 9.98
CA HIS A 482 5.09 33.60 10.84
C HIS A 482 3.76 33.60 11.62
N ARG A 483 3.77 33.06 12.85
CA ARG A 483 2.69 33.33 13.81
C ARG A 483 2.68 34.83 14.05
N ILE A 484 1.59 35.49 13.64
CA ILE A 484 1.34 36.88 13.99
C ILE A 484 1.31 36.94 15.52
N GLN A 485 2.28 37.63 16.13
CA GLN A 485 2.21 37.95 17.54
C GLN A 485 1.04 38.92 17.73
N TYR A 486 0.00 38.48 18.43
CA TYR A 486 -1.07 39.38 18.83
C TYR A 486 -0.52 40.42 19.80
N PRO A 487 -0.74 41.72 19.55
CA PRO A 487 -0.30 42.75 20.48
C PRO A 487 -0.93 42.53 21.85
N ASN A 488 -0.15 42.71 22.92
CA ASN A 488 -0.65 42.68 24.30
C ASN A 488 -1.57 43.90 24.53
N ILE A 489 -2.85 43.76 24.22
CA ILE A 489 -3.87 44.78 24.51
C ILE A 489 -4.26 44.63 25.99
N LYS A 490 -3.79 45.55 26.84
CA LYS A 490 -4.33 45.71 28.19
C LYS A 490 -5.71 46.35 28.09
N TYR A 491 -6.76 45.56 28.28
CA TYR A 491 -8.12 46.10 28.43
C TYR A 491 -8.22 46.83 29.78
N ARG A 492 -8.29 48.16 29.74
CA ARG A 492 -8.65 48.96 30.91
C ARG A 492 -10.15 48.76 31.15
N ARG A 493 -10.49 48.05 32.22
CA ARG A 493 -11.88 47.93 32.69
C ARG A 493 -12.38 49.35 32.99
N THR A 494 -13.34 49.83 32.21
CA THR A 494 -14.10 51.04 32.56
C THR A 494 -14.94 50.69 33.77
N GLU A 495 -14.58 51.24 34.93
CA GLU A 495 -15.45 51.24 36.09
C GLU A 495 -16.71 52.02 35.71
N SER A 496 -17.82 51.29 35.58
CA SER A 496 -19.15 51.86 35.51
C SER A 496 -19.39 52.64 36.79
N GLY A 497 -19.44 53.97 36.70
CA GLY A 497 -19.85 54.83 37.79
C GLY A 497 -21.28 54.50 38.20
N THR A 498 -21.43 53.80 39.32
CA THR A 498 -22.63 53.87 40.16
C THR A 498 -22.66 55.25 40.81
N LYS A 499 -23.26 56.23 40.13
CA LYS A 499 -23.94 57.32 40.84
C LYS A 499 -25.22 56.74 41.42
N GLY A 500 -25.19 56.43 42.71
CA GLY A 500 -26.41 56.38 43.51
C GLY A 500 -26.89 57.81 43.69
N GLU A 501 -27.96 58.17 43.01
CA GLU A 501 -28.92 59.14 43.53
C GLU A 501 -29.73 58.41 44.61
N ASN A 502 -29.65 58.88 45.85
CA ASN A 502 -30.74 58.92 46.83
C ASN A 502 -30.32 59.84 47.99
N ASP A 503 -31.21 60.80 48.27
CA ASP A 503 -31.47 61.52 49.52
C ASP A 503 -30.48 62.61 50.01
N GLU A 504 -30.67 63.85 49.56
CA GLU A 504 -31.34 64.96 50.29
C GLU A 504 -31.54 66.21 49.41
#